data_AF-A0A484ZKU7-F1
#
_entry.id   AF-A0A484ZKU7-F1
#
_cell.length_a   1.000
_cell.length_b   1.000
_cell.length_c   1.000
_cell.angle_alpha   90.00
_cell.angle_beta   90.00
_cell.angle_gamma   90.00
#
_symmetry.space_group_name_H-M   'P 1'
#
loop_
_entity.id
_entity.type
_entity.pdbx_description
1 polymer ?
#
loop_
_entity_poly.entity_id
_entity_poly.type
_entity_poly.pdbx_seq_one_letter_code
_entity_poly.pdbx_strand_id
1 'polypeptide(L)' 'MDKKIYALNQQIGKRLSETHQWLTCAESCTGGLIAGSITDVAGSSAYFDRGFVTYQ' A
#
# COMPACT_ATOMS: atom_id res chain seq x y z
N MET A 1 -3.03 9.57 -9.83
CA MET A 1 -2.09 9.42 -8.69
C MET A 1 -1.02 10.50 -8.76
N ASP A 2 -0.61 11.09 -7.63
CA ASP A 2 0.61 11.89 -7.53
C ASP A 2 1.83 11.02 -7.92
N LYS A 3 2.66 11.50 -8.86
CA LYS A 3 3.82 10.77 -9.37
C LYS A 3 4.82 10.40 -8.26
N LYS A 4 4.95 11.24 -7.22
CA LYS A 4 5.85 10.98 -6.10
C LYS A 4 5.36 9.83 -5.23
N ILE A 5 4.06 9.80 -4.92
CA ILE A 5 3.44 8.72 -4.13
C ILE A 5 3.56 7.40 -4.89
N TYR A 6 3.27 7.39 -6.20
CA TYR A 6 3.40 6.19 -7.01
C TYR A 6 4.84 5.64 -7.03
N ALA A 7 5.83 6.51 -7.21
CA ALA A 7 7.25 6.10 -7.21
C ALA A 7 7.68 5.53 -5.84
N LEU A 8 7.18 6.09 -4.74
CA LEU A 8 7.45 5.57 -3.40
C LEU A 8 6.82 4.18 -3.20
N ASN A 9 5.57 4.00 -3.63
CA ASN A 9 4.88 2.72 -3.51
C ASN A 9 5.54 1.63 -4.37
N GLN A 10 6.10 1.97 -5.53
CA GLN A 10 6.93 1.03 -6.30
C GLN A 10 8.17 0.56 -5.53
N GLN A 11 8.84 1.45 -4.79
CA GLN A 11 10.00 1.07 -3.97
C GLN A 11 9.59 0.17 -2.81
N ILE A 12 8.47 0.46 -2.15
CA ILE A 12 7.88 -0.39 -1.11
C ILE A 12 7.59 -1.79 -1.67
N GLY A 13 6.88 -1.87 -2.80
CA GLY A 13 6.51 -3.12 -3.42
C GLY A 13 7.71 -3.97 -3.82
N LYS A 14 8.74 -3.35 -4.40
CA LYS A 14 10.01 -4.02 -4.70
C LYS A 14 10.64 -4.63 -3.44
N ARG A 15 10.79 -3.83 -2.38
CA ARG A 15 11.46 -4.25 -1.15
C ARG A 15 10.73 -5.39 -0.46
N LEU A 16 9.41 -5.29 -0.36
CA LEU A 16 8.59 -6.31 0.31
C LEU A 16 8.52 -7.61 -0.49
N SER A 17 8.49 -7.53 -1.82
CA SER A 17 8.53 -8.71 -2.69
C SER A 17 9.86 -9.45 -2.56
N GLU A 18 10.99 -8.73 -2.51
CA GLU A 18 12.33 -9.32 -2.31
C GLU A 18 12.44 -10.01 -0.95
N THR A 19 11.82 -9.48 0.09
CA THR A 19 11.86 -10.04 1.45
C THR A 19 10.73 -11.00 1.77
N HIS A 20 9.80 -11.25 0.84
CA HIS A 20 8.60 -12.08 1.05
C HIS A 20 7.77 -11.63 2.26
N GLN A 21 7.67 -10.32 2.47
CA GLN A 21 6.93 -9.73 3.57
C GLN A 21 5.60 -9.17 3.11
N TRP A 22 4.62 -9.24 4.00
CA TRP A 22 3.29 -8.68 3.80
C TRP A 22 3.16 -7.31 4.47
N LEU A 23 2.40 -6.43 3.82
CA LEU A 23 2.02 -5.12 4.31
C LEU A 23 0.51 -5.10 4.63
N THR A 24 0.19 -4.51 5.77
CA THR A 24 -1.18 -4.20 6.18
C THR A 24 -1.27 -2.71 6.51
N CYS A 25 -2.44 -2.10 6.26
CA CYS A 25 -2.70 -0.71 6.64
C CYS A 25 -3.82 -0.63 7.67
N ALA A 26 -3.70 0.28 8.63
CA ALA A 26 -4.79 0.72 9.50
C ALA A 26 -4.89 2.24 9.39
N GLU A 27 -6.04 2.73 8.96
CA GLU A 27 -6.26 4.11 8.56
C GLU A 27 -7.44 4.72 9.32
N SER A 28 -7.31 5.99 9.71
CA SER A 28 -8.44 6.81 10.16
C SER A 28 -8.62 7.94 9.14
N CYS A 29 -8.12 9.16 9.38
CA CYS A 29 -8.31 10.35 8.54
C CYS A 29 -8.00 10.20 7.03
N THR A 30 -7.16 9.25 6.62
CA THR A 30 -6.85 9.00 5.21
C THR A 30 -7.91 8.17 4.50
N GLY A 31 -8.84 7.54 5.22
CA GLY A 31 -10.04 6.92 4.66
C GLY A 31 -9.80 5.78 3.66
N GLY A 32 -8.64 5.13 3.70
CA GLY A 32 -8.27 4.08 2.74
C GLY A 32 -7.39 4.56 1.59
N LEU A 33 -7.04 5.85 1.54
CA LEU A 33 -6.19 6.40 0.47
C LEU A 33 -4.76 5.85 0.52
N ILE A 34 -4.23 5.45 1.68
CA ILE A 34 -2.90 4.83 1.76
C ILE A 34 -2.96 3.44 1.13
N ALA A 35 -3.87 2.58 1.60
CA ALA A 35 -4.08 1.25 1.04
C ALA A 35 -4.38 1.30 -0.46
N GLY A 36 -5.30 2.19 -0.87
CA GLY A 36 -5.62 2.43 -2.28
C GLY A 36 -4.39 2.80 -3.10
N SER A 37 -3.55 3.69 -2.58
CA SER A 37 -2.34 4.12 -3.27
C SER A 37 -1.33 2.98 -3.48
N ILE A 38 -1.26 2.06 -2.52
CA ILE A 38 -0.38 0.88 -2.58
C ILE A 38 -0.95 -0.13 -3.58
N THR A 39 -2.26 -0.36 -3.57
CA THR A 39 -2.92 -1.33 -4.45
C THR A 39 -2.92 -0.91 -5.92
N ASP A 40 -2.85 0.39 -6.21
CA ASP A 40 -2.70 0.94 -7.56
C ASP A 40 -1.39 0.54 -8.26
N VAL A 41 -0.37 0.11 -7.50
CA VAL A 41 0.88 -0.41 -8.09
C VAL A 41 0.62 -1.83 -8.60
N ALA A 42 0.91 -2.06 -9.88
CA ALA A 42 0.79 -3.38 -10.48
C ALA A 42 1.66 -4.41 -9.73
N GLY A 43 1.07 -5.58 -9.42
CA GLY A 43 1.74 -6.62 -8.62
C GLY A 43 1.58 -6.47 -7.11
N SER A 44 0.84 -5.46 -6.64
CA SER A 44 0.57 -5.22 -5.21
C SER A 44 -0.01 -6.42 -4.46
N SER A 45 -0.75 -7.31 -5.15
CA SER A 45 -1.28 -8.55 -4.57
C SER A 45 -0.21 -9.52 -4.05
N ALA A 46 1.05 -9.37 -4.46
CA ALA A 46 2.15 -10.22 -4.00
C ALA A 46 2.66 -9.84 -2.59
N TYR A 47 2.34 -8.64 -2.11
CA TYR A 47 2.87 -8.12 -0.84
C TYR A 47 1.85 -7.33 -0.01
N PHE A 48 0.67 -7.01 -0.53
CA PHE A 48 -0.39 -6.33 0.22
C PHE A 48 -1.44 -7.34 0.68
N ASP A 49 -1.70 -7.38 1.98
CA ASP A 49 -2.62 -8.33 2.60
C ASP A 49 -4.01 -7.71 2.80
N ARG A 50 -4.10 -6.66 3.64
CA ARG A 50 -5.39 -6.00 3.94
C ARG A 50 -5.24 -4.57 4.44
N GLY A 51 -6.32 -3.81 4.30
CA GLY A 51 -6.49 -2.47 4.87
C GLY A 51 -7.68 -2.43 5.83
N PHE A 52 -7.51 -1.73 6.95
CA PHE A 52 -8.57 -1.40 7.88
C PHE A 52 -8.81 0.11 7.86
N VAL A 53 -10.05 0.54 7.72
CA VAL A 53 -10.44 1.95 7.86
C VAL A 53 -11.33 2.08 9.08
N THR A 54 -10.81 2.73 10.13
CA THR A 54 -11.45 2.91 11.43
C THR A 54 -11.61 4.40 11.70
N TYR A 55 -12.76 4.95 11.29
CA TYR A 55 -13.02 6.39 11.22
C TYR A 55 -13.84 6.94 12.40
N GLN A 56 -14.07 6.14 13.45
CA GLN A 56 -14.93 6.52 14.58
C GLN A 56 -14.48 7.80 15.27
#